data_AF-A0A9P1ER35-F1
#
_entry.id   AF-A0A9P1ER35-F1
#
_cell.length_a   1.000
_cell.length_b   1.000
_cell.length_c   1.000
_cell.angle_alpha   90.00
_cell.angle_beta   90.00
_cell.angle_gamma   90.00
#
_symmetry.space_group_name_H-M   'P 1'
#
loop_
_entity.id
_entity.type
_entity.pdbx_description
1 polymer ?
#
loop_
_entity_poly.entity_id
_entity_poly.type
_entity_poly.pdbx_seq_one_letter_code
_entity_poly.pdbx_strand_id
1 'polypeptide(L)'
;MLGYPLRGVVRDLNRVVFNGWKIASTSICAKRSIGSSDEDAKFVPYNKFDVLLLDMKEKDLFDLGDAFHMKHLALGSFPNFPFPSHGRIHGVHHRLMIPLVCQYPERLNSKPYNVWFIVYPGAPYTYLSVRSLETIVGTGFSHNIHTLSIQDPSVHIECRTSHDHFFDFNLLGMDESNNGKITQLLQNLKMRKDLLVQLNALYKKKYGEDLADVLVRNNSE
;
A
#
# COMPACT_ATOMS: atom_id res chain seq x y z
N MET A 1 -12.13 14.88 -66.32
CA MET A 1 -10.79 14.96 -65.71
C MET A 1 -10.89 14.24 -64.36
N LEU A 2 -10.51 12.97 -64.26
CA LEU A 2 -9.17 12.49 -63.84
C LEU A 2 -8.80 13.03 -62.44
N GLY A 3 -8.58 12.27 -61.37
CA GLY A 3 -8.51 10.83 -61.12
C GLY A 3 -8.29 10.57 -59.61
N TYR A 4 -8.66 9.37 -59.12
CA TYR A 4 -8.40 8.86 -57.76
C TYR A 4 -6.93 8.39 -57.60
N PRO A 5 -6.57 7.67 -56.51
CA PRO A 5 -6.30 8.02 -55.10
C PRO A 5 -4.83 7.67 -54.77
N LEU A 6 -4.37 7.62 -53.50
CA LEU A 6 -3.27 6.77 -52.94
C LEU A 6 -2.99 7.20 -51.48
N ARG A 7 -3.33 6.39 -50.46
CA ARG A 7 -2.55 5.34 -49.77
C ARG A 7 -1.39 5.83 -48.88
N GLY A 8 -1.44 5.36 -47.63
CA GLY A 8 -0.29 5.13 -46.74
C GLY A 8 -0.17 6.15 -45.60
N VAL A 9 0.21 5.83 -44.36
CA VAL A 9 0.71 4.63 -43.70
C VAL A 9 0.47 4.82 -42.19
N VAL A 10 -0.04 3.81 -41.50
CA VAL A 10 0.10 3.67 -40.03
C VAL A 10 1.56 3.34 -39.71
N ARG A 11 2.25 4.16 -38.91
CA ARG A 11 3.56 4.00 -38.20
C ARG A 11 4.06 5.43 -37.88
N ASP A 12 4.57 5.84 -36.73
CA ASP A 12 5.23 5.19 -35.60
C ASP A 12 4.99 6.02 -34.33
N LEU A 13 4.48 5.38 -33.27
CA LEU A 13 4.67 5.82 -31.89
C LEU A 13 5.99 5.19 -31.44
N ASN A 14 7.07 5.97 -31.36
CA ASN A 14 8.18 5.83 -30.38
C ASN A 14 9.39 6.67 -30.78
N ARG A 15 9.70 7.72 -29.99
CA ARG A 15 11.09 8.06 -29.62
C ARG A 15 11.13 9.09 -28.49
N VAL A 16 11.22 8.61 -27.25
CA VAL A 16 11.95 9.35 -26.21
C VAL A 16 12.98 8.38 -25.65
N VAL A 17 14.24 8.63 -26.00
CA VAL A 17 15.41 7.93 -25.49
C VAL A 17 15.69 8.49 -24.09
N PHE A 18 15.65 7.63 -23.07
CA PHE A 18 16.30 7.93 -21.80
C PHE A 18 17.56 7.07 -21.71
N ASN A 19 18.70 7.76 -21.67
CA ASN A 19 20.02 7.20 -21.53
C ASN A 19 20.18 6.54 -20.15
N GLY A 20 20.95 5.46 -20.14
CA GLY A 20 20.91 4.42 -19.13
C GLY A 20 21.33 4.81 -17.73
N TRP A 21 20.70 4.17 -16.76
CA TRP A 21 21.33 3.77 -15.51
C TRP A 21 21.39 2.24 -15.49
N LYS A 22 22.61 1.70 -15.63
CA LYS A 22 22.90 0.30 -15.28
C LYS A 22 22.91 0.21 -13.76
N ILE A 23 21.98 -0.51 -13.16
CA ILE A 23 22.14 -1.00 -11.79
C ILE A 23 22.76 -2.39 -11.91
N ALA A 24 24.02 -2.50 -11.49
CA ALA A 24 24.72 -3.77 -11.39
C ALA A 24 24.10 -4.56 -10.23
N SER A 25 23.49 -5.70 -10.55
CA SER A 25 23.14 -6.72 -9.55
C SER A 25 24.39 -7.50 -9.19
N THR A 26 25.06 -7.12 -8.11
CA THR A 26 26.07 -7.98 -7.48
C THR A 26 25.39 -8.81 -6.41
N SER A 27 25.18 -10.10 -6.70
CA SER A 27 24.79 -11.07 -5.68
C SER A 27 25.95 -11.27 -4.71
N ILE A 28 25.74 -10.98 -3.43
CA ILE A 28 26.65 -11.44 -2.37
C ILE A 28 25.93 -12.53 -1.59
N CYS A 29 26.32 -13.76 -1.90
CA CYS A 29 25.95 -14.96 -1.16
C CYS A 29 26.81 -14.98 0.13
N ALA A 30 26.22 -14.60 1.26
CA ALA A 30 26.89 -14.69 2.56
C ALA A 30 26.46 -15.96 3.28
N LYS A 31 27.43 -16.86 3.46
CA LYS A 31 27.33 -18.12 4.20
C LYS A 31 26.99 -17.85 5.67
N ARG A 32 26.15 -18.72 6.25
CA ARG A 32 25.92 -18.85 7.69
C ARG A 32 27.26 -18.97 8.44
N SER A 33 27.42 -18.15 9.48
CA SER A 33 28.21 -18.51 10.64
C SER A 33 27.47 -18.07 11.90
N ILE A 34 27.50 -18.96 12.90
CA ILE A 34 26.91 -18.81 14.22
C ILE A 34 27.89 -17.98 15.04
N GLY A 35 27.47 -16.82 15.54
CA GLY A 35 28.32 -15.96 16.37
C GLY A 35 27.63 -14.64 16.72
N SER A 36 27.38 -14.46 18.01
CA SER A 36 26.81 -13.28 18.65
C SER A 36 27.67 -12.03 18.47
N SER A 37 27.10 -10.94 17.95
CA SER A 37 27.48 -9.56 18.27
C SER A 37 26.40 -8.60 17.78
N ASP A 38 25.88 -7.79 18.69
CA ASP A 38 24.96 -6.66 18.46
C ASP A 38 25.54 -5.66 17.43
N GLU A 39 25.21 -5.80 16.16
CA GLU A 39 25.29 -4.72 15.18
C GLU A 39 24.01 -4.69 14.33
N ASP A 40 23.56 -3.47 13.97
CA ASP A 40 22.43 -3.13 13.09
C ASP A 40 21.03 -2.86 13.69
N ALA A 41 20.91 -2.07 14.76
CA ALA A 41 19.59 -1.49 15.11
C ALA A 41 19.26 -0.23 14.26
N LYS A 42 19.01 -0.40 12.95
CA LYS A 42 18.50 0.69 12.08
C LYS A 42 17.03 1.03 12.33
N PHE A 43 16.30 0.20 13.09
CA PHE A 43 14.88 0.37 13.38
C PHE A 43 14.58 0.36 14.87
N VAL A 44 13.50 1.06 15.26
CA VAL A 44 12.97 0.99 16.63
C VAL A 44 12.53 -0.45 16.90
N PRO A 45 13.03 -1.11 17.96
CA PRO A 45 12.63 -2.46 18.30
C PRO A 45 11.12 -2.57 18.51
N TYR A 46 10.51 -3.70 18.12
CA TYR A 46 9.07 -3.96 18.23
C TYR A 46 8.47 -3.50 19.57
N ASN A 47 9.00 -3.99 20.71
CA ASN A 47 8.51 -3.66 22.06
C ASN A 47 8.71 -2.19 22.49
N LYS A 48 9.36 -1.36 21.67
CA LYS A 48 9.61 0.06 21.95
C LYS A 48 8.87 0.99 20.98
N PHE A 49 8.27 0.44 19.93
CA PHE A 49 7.49 1.22 18.99
C PHE A 49 6.08 1.40 19.54
N ASP A 50 5.65 2.65 19.69
CA ASP A 50 4.31 2.98 20.14
C ASP A 50 3.83 4.22 19.38
N VAL A 51 2.53 4.28 19.11
CA VAL A 51 1.92 5.39 18.38
C VAL A 51 0.54 5.69 18.94
N LEU A 52 0.33 6.96 19.24
CA LEU A 52 -0.95 7.47 19.74
C LEU A 52 -1.85 7.84 18.56
N LEU A 53 -2.95 7.10 18.39
CA LEU A 53 -3.97 7.34 17.37
C LEU A 53 -5.26 7.85 18.02
N LEU A 54 -5.17 8.98 18.73
CA LEU A 54 -6.26 9.54 19.56
C LEU A 54 -7.50 9.97 18.77
N ASP A 55 -7.35 10.14 17.46
CA ASP A 55 -8.37 10.62 16.54
C ASP A 55 -9.12 9.51 15.82
N MET A 56 -8.77 8.26 16.07
CA MET A 56 -9.44 7.10 15.51
C MET A 56 -9.82 6.12 16.61
N LYS A 57 -10.84 5.31 16.33
CA LYS A 57 -11.29 4.15 17.10
C LYS A 57 -11.42 2.97 16.15
N GLU A 58 -11.40 1.76 16.69
CA GLU A 58 -11.60 0.54 15.90
C GLU A 58 -12.87 0.61 15.02
N LYS A 59 -13.95 1.19 15.57
CA LYS A 59 -15.23 1.39 14.86
C LYS A 59 -15.06 2.15 13.54
N ASP A 60 -14.11 3.09 13.45
CA ASP A 60 -13.89 3.86 12.24
C ASP A 60 -13.42 2.96 11.07
N LEU A 61 -12.72 1.85 11.35
CA LEU A 61 -12.35 0.85 10.33
C LEU A 61 -13.59 0.18 9.74
N PHE A 62 -14.60 -0.10 10.57
CA PHE A 62 -15.87 -0.68 10.12
C PHE A 62 -16.72 0.33 9.36
N ASP A 63 -16.84 1.56 9.88
CA ASP A 63 -17.59 2.64 9.23
C ASP A 63 -17.00 2.98 7.84
N LEU A 64 -15.67 3.01 7.73
CA LEU A 64 -14.96 3.11 6.46
C LEU A 64 -15.31 1.97 5.51
N GLY A 65 -15.29 0.74 6.01
CA GLY A 65 -15.62 -0.44 5.21
C GLY A 65 -17.04 -0.42 4.66
N ASP A 66 -18.01 0.03 5.46
CA ASP A 66 -19.40 0.18 5.03
C ASP A 66 -19.56 1.30 4.00
N ALA A 67 -18.95 2.48 4.24
CA ALA A 67 -19.03 3.63 3.34
C ALA A 67 -18.42 3.36 1.94
N PHE A 68 -17.45 2.45 1.86
CA PHE A 68 -16.74 2.12 0.61
C PHE A 68 -17.08 0.74 0.04
N HIS A 69 -18.12 0.09 0.56
CA HIS A 69 -18.56 -1.24 0.14
C HIS A 69 -17.44 -2.30 0.17
N MET A 70 -16.46 -2.12 1.07
CA MET A 70 -15.36 -3.03 1.34
C MET A 70 -15.28 -3.24 2.85
N LYS A 71 -16.26 -3.96 3.39
CA LYS A 71 -16.40 -4.16 4.84
C LYS A 71 -15.12 -4.73 5.45
N HIS A 72 -14.66 -4.10 6.53
CA HIS A 72 -13.51 -4.59 7.27
C HIS A 72 -13.80 -5.98 7.85
N LEU A 73 -12.85 -6.90 7.69
CA LEU A 73 -12.90 -8.31 8.11
C LEU A 73 -13.99 -9.14 7.44
N ALA A 74 -14.62 -8.64 6.38
CA ALA A 74 -15.46 -9.46 5.52
C ALA A 74 -14.61 -10.29 4.57
N LEU A 75 -15.21 -11.39 4.06
CA LEU A 75 -14.58 -12.20 3.02
C LEU A 75 -14.25 -11.33 1.81
N GLY A 76 -13.02 -11.46 1.35
CA GLY A 76 -12.50 -10.82 0.15
C GLY A 76 -12.22 -11.85 -0.94
N SER A 77 -11.67 -11.36 -2.04
CA SER A 77 -11.08 -12.15 -3.11
C SER A 77 -9.85 -11.42 -3.60
N PHE A 78 -8.76 -12.13 -3.88
CA PHE A 78 -7.61 -11.46 -4.47
C PHE A 78 -8.00 -10.84 -5.82
N PRO A 79 -7.70 -9.55 -6.02
CA PRO A 79 -7.97 -8.90 -7.30
C PRO A 79 -7.08 -9.49 -8.40
N ASN A 80 -7.61 -9.58 -9.62
CA ASN A 80 -6.83 -9.96 -10.81
C ASN A 80 -5.69 -8.96 -11.09
N PHE A 81 -5.91 -7.70 -10.69
CA PHE A 81 -4.93 -6.63 -10.76
C PHE A 81 -4.68 -6.14 -9.33
N PRO A 82 -3.65 -6.69 -8.64
CA PRO A 82 -3.41 -6.39 -7.23
C PRO A 82 -3.10 -4.91 -6.98
N PHE A 83 -2.61 -4.21 -8.00
CA PHE A 83 -2.27 -2.79 -7.94
C PHE A 83 -2.80 -2.00 -9.13
N PRO A 84 -3.19 -0.72 -8.92
CA PRO A 84 -3.28 -0.02 -7.63
C PRO A 84 -4.39 -0.54 -6.72
N SER A 85 -4.12 -0.57 -5.40
CA SER A 85 -5.22 -0.56 -4.42
C SER A 85 -5.73 0.88 -4.23
N HIS A 86 -7.04 1.02 -4.06
CA HIS A 86 -7.71 2.30 -3.91
C HIS A 86 -7.85 2.66 -2.42
N GLY A 87 -6.94 3.50 -1.93
CA GLY A 87 -7.03 4.11 -0.61
C GLY A 87 -7.89 5.38 -0.57
N ARG A 88 -8.12 5.88 0.64
CA ARG A 88 -8.90 7.09 0.95
C ARG A 88 -8.20 7.88 2.05
N ILE A 89 -8.38 9.20 2.05
CA ILE A 89 -7.99 10.05 3.17
C ILE A 89 -9.16 10.08 4.16
N HIS A 90 -8.90 9.81 5.43
CA HIS A 90 -9.93 9.72 6.48
C HIS A 90 -9.60 10.59 7.70
N GLY A 91 -10.64 11.09 8.35
CA GLY A 91 -10.56 11.84 9.59
C GLY A 91 -9.95 13.23 9.44
N VAL A 92 -9.97 13.99 10.53
CA VAL A 92 -9.47 15.36 10.59
C VAL A 92 -7.94 15.44 10.47
N HIS A 93 -7.22 14.35 10.76
CA HIS A 93 -5.76 14.27 10.59
C HIS A 93 -5.35 13.69 9.23
N HIS A 94 -6.28 13.60 8.27
CA HIS A 94 -6.02 13.19 6.89
C HIS A 94 -5.21 11.90 6.77
N ARG A 95 -5.60 10.87 7.52
CA ARG A 95 -4.90 9.59 7.52
C ARG A 95 -5.19 8.85 6.22
N LEU A 96 -4.14 8.38 5.55
CA LEU A 96 -4.28 7.55 4.37
C LEU A 96 -4.66 6.13 4.80
N MET A 97 -5.88 5.74 4.44
CA MET A 97 -6.46 4.43 4.70
C MET A 97 -6.45 3.62 3.42
N ILE A 98 -6.07 2.34 3.47
CA ILE A 98 -6.06 1.47 2.31
C ILE A 98 -6.68 0.11 2.64
N PRO A 99 -7.68 -0.36 1.89
CA PRO A 99 -8.17 -1.72 1.99
C PRO A 99 -7.24 -2.64 1.21
N LEU A 100 -6.80 -3.71 1.86
CA LEU A 100 -5.98 -4.76 1.26
C LEU A 100 -6.59 -6.13 1.60
N VAL A 101 -6.48 -7.06 0.66
CA VAL A 101 -6.91 -8.44 0.86
C VAL A 101 -5.77 -9.20 1.52
N CYS A 102 -6.05 -9.80 2.68
CA CYS A 102 -5.07 -10.58 3.44
C CYS A 102 -5.52 -12.04 3.55
N GLN A 103 -4.58 -12.98 3.48
CA GLN A 103 -4.82 -14.41 3.68
C GLN A 103 -3.65 -15.02 4.45
N TYR A 104 -3.92 -16.02 5.28
CA TYR A 104 -2.88 -16.82 5.93
C TYR A 104 -2.46 -17.98 5.01
N PRO A 105 -1.27 -17.93 4.38
CA PRO A 105 -0.89 -18.88 3.33
C PRO A 105 -0.62 -20.30 3.86
N GLU A 106 -0.24 -20.44 5.13
CA GLU A 106 0.16 -21.74 5.71
C GLU A 106 -1.03 -22.68 5.97
N ARG A 107 -2.26 -22.16 5.95
CA ARG A 107 -3.47 -22.95 6.18
C ARG A 107 -4.12 -23.34 4.86
N LEU A 108 -4.21 -24.65 4.62
CA LEU A 108 -4.65 -25.28 3.35
C LEU A 108 -6.05 -24.86 2.83
N ASN A 109 -6.85 -24.15 3.62
CA ASN A 109 -8.17 -23.62 3.23
C ASN A 109 -8.40 -22.22 3.83
N SER A 110 -7.33 -21.44 4.05
CA SER A 110 -7.50 -20.06 4.53
C SER A 110 -8.34 -19.27 3.55
N LYS A 111 -9.28 -18.48 4.06
CA LYS A 111 -10.04 -17.54 3.24
C LYS A 111 -9.32 -16.19 3.19
N PRO A 112 -9.39 -15.46 2.06
CA PRO A 112 -8.96 -14.08 2.02
C PRO A 112 -9.99 -13.16 2.69
N TYR A 113 -9.52 -12.12 3.36
CA TYR A 113 -10.33 -11.12 4.07
C TYR A 113 -9.91 -9.71 3.70
N ASN A 114 -10.88 -8.78 3.66
CA ASN A 114 -10.61 -7.37 3.46
C ASN A 114 -10.16 -6.73 4.78
N VAL A 115 -8.95 -6.18 4.80
CA VAL A 115 -8.35 -5.55 5.98
C VAL A 115 -8.05 -4.10 5.64
N TRP A 116 -8.58 -3.18 6.44
CA TRP A 116 -8.27 -1.76 6.31
C TRP A 116 -7.01 -1.44 7.11
N PHE A 117 -6.05 -0.81 6.45
CA PHE A 117 -4.79 -0.38 7.02
C PHE A 117 -4.70 1.14 7.06
N ILE A 118 -4.12 1.66 8.14
CA ILE A 118 -3.55 3.01 8.18
C ILE A 118 -2.17 2.92 7.54
N VAL A 119 -1.92 3.68 6.48
CA VAL A 119 -0.57 3.79 5.90
C VAL A 119 0.28 4.66 6.83
N TYR A 120 1.28 4.05 7.46
CA TYR A 120 2.10 4.71 8.48
C TYR A 120 3.59 4.46 8.20
N PRO A 121 4.24 5.28 7.36
CA PRO A 121 5.65 5.09 6.99
C PRO A 121 6.63 5.14 8.16
N GLY A 122 6.23 5.75 9.29
CA GLY A 122 7.02 5.77 10.51
C GLY A 122 6.99 4.46 11.30
N ALA A 123 6.16 3.49 10.92
CA ALA A 123 6.12 2.18 11.57
C ALA A 123 7.25 1.30 11.03
N PRO A 124 8.08 0.71 11.93
CA PRO A 124 9.22 -0.12 11.54
C PRO A 124 8.79 -1.48 11.00
N TYR A 125 7.52 -1.87 11.16
CA TYR A 125 6.92 -3.12 10.68
C TYR A 125 5.50 -2.88 10.20
N THR A 126 4.94 -3.82 9.45
CA THR A 126 3.49 -3.91 9.27
C THR A 126 2.87 -4.54 10.52
N TYR A 127 1.80 -3.94 11.04
CA TYR A 127 1.11 -4.39 12.25
C TYR A 127 -0.35 -4.74 11.96
N LEU A 128 -0.86 -5.76 12.63
CA LEU A 128 -2.24 -6.20 12.57
C LEU A 128 -2.83 -6.26 13.97
N SER A 129 -4.02 -5.69 14.11
CA SER A 129 -4.84 -5.84 15.31
C SER A 129 -5.06 -7.32 15.64
N VAL A 130 -5.22 -7.61 16.93
CA VAL A 130 -5.54 -8.96 17.41
C VAL A 130 -6.77 -9.50 16.69
N ARG A 131 -7.82 -8.69 16.55
CA ARG A 131 -9.05 -9.07 15.86
C ARG A 131 -8.85 -9.44 14.39
N SER A 132 -7.98 -8.71 13.69
CA SER A 132 -7.65 -9.04 12.30
C SER A 132 -6.90 -10.37 12.22
N LEU A 133 -5.94 -10.60 13.11
CA LEU A 133 -5.20 -11.86 13.17
C LEU A 133 -6.11 -13.04 13.54
N GLU A 134 -7.00 -12.90 14.52
CA GLU A 134 -7.95 -13.95 14.89
C GLU A 134 -8.87 -14.32 13.73
N THR A 135 -9.27 -13.33 12.92
CA THR A 135 -10.11 -13.56 11.74
C THR A 135 -9.36 -14.30 10.63
N ILE A 136 -8.10 -13.93 10.39
CA ILE A 136 -7.31 -14.43 9.25
C ILE A 136 -6.62 -15.76 9.59
N VAL A 137 -5.95 -15.83 10.73
CA VAL A 137 -5.16 -16.98 11.19
C VAL A 137 -6.05 -17.95 11.97
N GLY A 138 -6.90 -17.42 12.83
CA GLY A 138 -7.73 -18.16 13.79
C GLY A 138 -7.49 -17.71 15.22
N THR A 139 -8.40 -18.06 16.12
CA THR A 139 -8.30 -17.76 17.55
C THR A 139 -7.13 -18.49 18.20
N GLY A 140 -6.46 -17.86 19.18
CA GLY A 140 -5.44 -18.52 20.00
C GLY A 140 -4.05 -18.62 19.36
N PHE A 141 -3.73 -17.74 18.40
CA PHE A 141 -2.36 -17.64 17.91
C PHE A 141 -1.41 -17.20 19.04
N SER A 142 -0.23 -17.82 19.12
CA SER A 142 0.72 -17.64 20.24
C SER A 142 1.96 -16.82 19.89
N HIS A 143 2.11 -16.42 18.62
CA HIS A 143 3.29 -15.72 18.12
C HIS A 143 2.92 -14.29 17.77
N ASN A 144 3.86 -13.36 17.96
CA ASN A 144 3.68 -11.94 17.62
C ASN A 144 4.08 -11.62 16.16
N ILE A 145 4.47 -12.64 15.38
CA ILE A 145 4.97 -12.50 14.01
C ILE A 145 4.19 -13.48 13.14
N HIS A 146 3.68 -12.98 12.02
CA HIS A 146 2.86 -13.74 11.08
C HIS A 146 3.24 -13.40 9.66
N THR A 147 3.42 -14.41 8.82
CA THR A 147 3.60 -14.21 7.38
C THR A 147 2.25 -14.30 6.70
N LEU A 148 1.79 -13.21 6.09
CA LEU A 148 0.51 -13.17 5.36
C LEU A 148 0.72 -12.89 3.87
N SER A 149 -0.14 -13.44 3.02
CA SER A 149 -0.27 -12.98 1.65
C SER A 149 -1.12 -11.71 1.62
N ILE A 150 -0.61 -10.62 1.04
CA ILE A 150 -1.28 -9.32 1.00
C ILE A 150 -1.43 -8.85 -0.45
N GLN A 151 -2.68 -8.59 -0.86
CA GLN A 151 -3.16 -8.22 -2.21
C GLN A 151 -2.87 -9.20 -3.34
N ASP A 152 -1.80 -9.98 -3.23
CA ASP A 152 -1.39 -11.00 -4.18
C ASP A 152 -1.07 -12.28 -3.39
N PRO A 153 -1.60 -13.44 -3.79
CA PRO A 153 -1.34 -14.70 -3.10
C PRO A 153 0.15 -15.07 -3.03
N SER A 154 0.97 -14.60 -3.97
CA SER A 154 2.42 -14.84 -4.04
C SER A 154 3.27 -13.84 -3.24
N VAL A 155 2.69 -12.73 -2.80
CA VAL A 155 3.40 -11.68 -2.07
C VAL A 155 3.21 -11.89 -0.57
N HIS A 156 4.23 -12.46 0.06
CA HIS A 156 4.25 -12.71 1.50
C HIS A 156 4.92 -11.56 2.26
N ILE A 157 4.20 -11.01 3.24
CA ILE A 157 4.63 -9.90 4.09
C ILE A 157 4.65 -10.36 5.54
N GLU A 158 5.78 -10.15 6.21
CA GLU A 158 5.89 -10.32 7.66
C GLU A 158 5.11 -9.20 8.36
N CYS A 159 4.14 -9.59 9.17
CA CYS A 159 3.29 -8.72 9.97
C CYS A 159 3.52 -9.03 11.45
N ARG A 160 3.38 -8.01 12.29
CA ARG A 160 3.43 -8.15 13.74
C ARG A 160 2.08 -7.89 14.38
N THR A 161 1.86 -8.42 15.57
CA THR A 161 0.66 -8.08 16.34
C THR A 161 0.74 -6.63 16.83
N SER A 162 -0.33 -5.86 16.67
CA SER A 162 -0.43 -4.52 17.24
C SER A 162 -0.48 -4.59 18.78
N HIS A 163 0.06 -3.57 19.45
CA HIS A 163 0.16 -3.52 20.92
C HIS A 163 -0.01 -2.08 21.44
N ASP A 164 0.04 -1.93 22.76
CA ASP A 164 -0.05 -0.64 23.47
C ASP A 164 -1.18 0.27 22.96
N HIS A 165 -0.89 1.50 22.52
CA HIS A 165 -1.93 2.48 22.15
C HIS A 165 -2.54 2.27 20.76
N PHE A 166 -2.07 1.28 20.00
CA PHE A 166 -2.55 1.01 18.66
C PHE A 166 -3.01 -0.44 18.46
N PHE A 167 -3.24 -1.18 19.56
CA PHE A 167 -3.62 -2.59 19.56
C PHE A 167 -4.85 -2.94 18.70
N ASP A 168 -5.77 -1.99 18.55
CA ASP A 168 -7.00 -2.13 17.75
C ASP A 168 -6.83 -1.80 16.25
N PHE A 169 -5.65 -1.32 15.82
CA PHE A 169 -5.45 -0.84 14.46
C PHE A 169 -4.50 -1.72 13.66
N ASN A 170 -4.70 -1.72 12.35
CA ASN A 170 -3.76 -2.30 11.39
C ASN A 170 -2.92 -1.19 10.79
N LEU A 171 -1.59 -1.28 10.90
CA LEU A 171 -0.66 -0.30 10.38
C LEU A 171 0.13 -0.90 9.23
N LEU A 172 0.13 -0.25 8.07
CA LEU A 172 1.02 -0.60 6.98
C LEU A 172 2.30 0.21 7.12
N GLY A 173 3.33 -0.41 7.72
CA GLY A 173 4.67 0.17 7.87
C GLY A 173 5.50 0.07 6.60
N MET A 174 6.72 0.59 6.63
CA MET A 174 7.67 0.51 5.52
C MET A 174 8.96 -0.16 5.98
N ASP A 175 8.85 -1.37 6.52
CA ASP A 175 10.03 -2.12 6.94
C ASP A 175 10.95 -2.44 5.76
N GLU A 176 12.26 -2.50 5.99
CA GLU A 176 13.26 -2.74 4.92
C GLU A 176 13.00 -4.03 4.12
N SER A 177 12.53 -5.09 4.80
CA SER A 177 12.29 -6.41 4.19
C SER A 177 11.09 -6.45 3.25
N ASN A 178 10.14 -5.54 3.48
CA ASN A 178 8.90 -5.40 2.73
C ASN A 178 8.88 -4.08 1.96
N ASN A 179 9.86 -3.19 2.10
CA ASN A 179 9.84 -1.87 1.46
C ASN A 179 9.74 -1.99 -0.06
N GLY A 180 10.43 -2.95 -0.69
CA GLY A 180 10.27 -3.22 -2.12
C GLY A 180 8.85 -3.68 -2.48
N LYS A 181 8.26 -4.55 -1.66
CA LYS A 181 6.90 -5.09 -1.85
C LYS A 181 5.84 -4.02 -1.60
N ILE A 182 5.93 -3.30 -0.48
CA ILE A 182 5.07 -2.19 -0.05
C ILE A 182 5.20 -0.98 -0.97
N THR A 183 6.41 -0.64 -1.39
CA THR A 183 6.61 0.36 -2.45
C THR A 183 5.96 -0.09 -3.75
N GLN A 184 6.04 -1.37 -4.13
CA GLN A 184 5.26 -1.89 -5.27
C GLN A 184 3.74 -1.79 -5.02
N LEU A 185 3.26 -2.04 -3.79
CA LEU A 185 1.85 -1.80 -3.42
C LEU A 185 1.45 -0.32 -3.61
N LEU A 186 2.35 0.61 -3.27
CA LEU A 186 2.12 2.05 -3.20
C LEU A 186 2.61 2.83 -4.44
N GLN A 187 3.33 2.21 -5.38
CA GLN A 187 3.96 2.84 -6.56
C GLN A 187 2.93 3.55 -7.44
N ASN A 188 1.68 3.08 -7.43
CA ASN A 188 0.59 3.74 -8.14
C ASN A 188 0.01 4.98 -7.44
N LEU A 189 0.14 5.15 -6.12
CA LEU A 189 -0.18 6.42 -5.47
C LEU A 189 0.83 7.49 -5.87
N LYS A 190 2.11 7.10 -6.02
CA LYS A 190 3.14 7.95 -6.61
C LYS A 190 2.82 8.29 -8.07
N MET A 191 2.47 7.30 -8.90
CA MET A 191 2.05 7.58 -10.28
C MET A 191 0.80 8.47 -10.37
N ARG A 192 -0.18 8.31 -9.48
CA ARG A 192 -1.35 9.21 -9.40
C ARG A 192 -0.97 10.62 -8.97
N LYS A 193 -0.07 10.78 -7.99
CA LYS A 193 0.47 12.07 -7.59
C LYS A 193 1.22 12.73 -8.75
N ASP A 194 2.07 12.00 -9.44
CA ASP A 194 2.86 12.50 -10.57
C ASP A 194 1.95 12.88 -11.75
N LEU A 195 0.91 12.09 -12.04
CA LEU A 195 -0.11 12.41 -13.03
C LEU A 195 -0.95 13.62 -12.63
N LEU A 196 -1.32 13.76 -11.35
CA LEU A 196 -2.05 14.94 -10.85
C LEU A 196 -1.18 16.20 -10.93
N VAL A 197 0.11 16.10 -10.61
CA VAL A 197 1.07 17.20 -10.75
C VAL A 197 1.23 17.59 -12.23
N GLN A 198 1.37 16.62 -13.13
CA GLN A 198 1.44 16.88 -14.58
C GLN A 198 0.14 17.49 -15.11
N LEU A 199 -1.01 16.98 -14.71
CA LEU A 199 -2.32 17.49 -15.10
C LEU A 199 -2.53 18.92 -14.60
N ASN A 200 -2.17 19.21 -13.35
CA ASN A 200 -2.23 20.54 -12.78
C ASN A 200 -1.31 21.51 -13.54
N ALA A 201 -0.08 21.10 -13.88
CA ALA A 201 0.85 21.91 -14.67
C ALA A 201 0.31 22.19 -16.08
N LEU A 202 -0.30 21.21 -16.74
CA LEU A 202 -0.94 21.39 -18.05
C LEU A 202 -2.15 22.32 -17.97
N TYR A 203 -2.98 22.17 -16.94
CA TYR A 203 -4.15 23.02 -16.72
C TYR A 203 -3.73 24.47 -16.46
N LYS A 204 -2.79 24.70 -15.56
CA LYS A 204 -2.23 26.03 -15.28
C LYS A 204 -1.61 26.68 -16.51
N LYS A 205 -0.91 25.91 -17.34
CA LYS A 205 -0.37 26.39 -18.62
C LYS A 205 -1.47 26.84 -19.59
N LYS A 206 -2.62 26.15 -19.62
CA LYS A 206 -3.71 26.40 -20.56
C LYS A 206 -4.68 27.49 -20.08
N TYR A 207 -4.93 27.57 -18.78
CA TYR A 207 -5.98 28.42 -18.19
C TYR A 207 -5.47 29.48 -17.22
N GLY A 208 -4.17 29.47 -16.88
CA GLY A 208 -3.55 30.48 -16.01
C GLY A 208 -3.79 30.31 -14.50
N GLU A 209 -4.54 29.29 -14.10
CA GLU A 209 -4.91 29.03 -12.70
C GLU A 209 -4.66 27.56 -12.32
N ASP A 210 -4.49 27.30 -11.02
CA ASP A 210 -4.28 25.94 -10.50
C ASP A 210 -5.60 25.15 -10.50
N LEU A 211 -5.56 23.92 -11.01
CA LEU A 211 -6.71 23.02 -11.07
C LEU A 211 -7.25 22.70 -9.67
N ALA A 212 -6.37 22.63 -8.68
CA ALA A 212 -6.77 22.44 -7.28
C ALA A 212 -7.69 23.55 -6.77
N ASP A 213 -7.39 24.81 -7.11
CA ASP A 213 -8.16 25.99 -6.67
C ASP A 213 -9.52 26.07 -7.37
N VAL A 214 -9.60 25.58 -8.61
CA VAL A 214 -10.88 25.47 -9.35
C VAL A 214 -11.77 24.38 -8.75
N LEU A 215 -11.19 23.22 -8.45
CA LEU A 215 -11.92 22.10 -7.86
C LEU A 215 -12.43 22.40 -6.45
N VAL A 216 -11.69 23.16 -5.64
CA VAL A 216 -12.13 23.59 -4.31
C VAL A 216 -13.29 24.58 -4.41
N ARG A 217 -13.24 25.54 -5.34
CA ARG A 217 -14.32 26.51 -5.57
C ARG A 217 -15.63 25.82 -5.97
N ASN A 218 -15.58 24.83 -6.84
CA ASN A 218 -16.79 24.13 -7.34
C ASN A 218 -17.40 23.12 -6.33
N ASN A 219 -16.66 22.72 -5.28
CA ASN A 219 -17.20 21.84 -4.23
C ASN A 219 -17.76 22.61 -3.03
N SER A 220 -17.72 23.94 -3.08
CA SER A 220 -18.20 24.85 -2.03
C SER A 220 -19.59 25.44 -2.33
N GLU A 221 -20.21 25.02 -3.44
CA GLU A 221 -21.59 25.32 -3.86
C GLU A 221 -22.50 24.10 -3.62
#